data_AF-A0A7M3DIQ9-F1
#
_entry.id   AF-A0A7M3DIQ9-F1
#
_cell.length_a   1.000
_cell.length_b   1.000
_cell.length_c   1.000
_cell.angle_alpha   90.00
_cell.angle_beta   90.00
_cell.angle_gamma   90.00
#
_symmetry.space_group_name_H-M   'P 1'
#
loop_
_entity.id
_entity.type
_entity.pdbx_description
1 polymer ?
#
loop_
_entity_poly.entity_id
_entity_poly.type
_entity_poly.pdbx_seq_one_letter_code
_entity_poly.pdbx_strand_id
1 'polypeptide(L)'
;ASAEEASASMEEMAANIKQNADNAAQTEKIARQSAKDAEASGEAVSRAVDAMRTIAQKIGIVQEIARQTDLLALNAAVEAARAGEHGKGFAVVASEVRKLAERSQSAAAEISSMSGDTVKAAQDAGDMLGRLVPDIRKTAELVSEISAACREQDIGAAQINEAIQQLDKVTQQNAGASEQMSATSEELASQAEELQTSIAFFKVDTAGSARSGANKAQPKASAKVKAPAAVRKAAPQAHRGRAQTISAQQQRLKGFALDMSMGGPDASDDDFRESA
;
A
#
# COMPACT_ATOMS: atom_id res chain seq x y z
N ALA A 1 -32.79 -1.25 8.17
CA ALA A 1 -31.72 -1.33 9.19
C ALA A 1 -30.45 -1.98 8.63
N SER A 2 -30.31 -3.31 8.57
CA SER A 2 -29.03 -3.93 8.20
C SER A 2 -28.61 -3.71 6.74
N ALA A 3 -29.56 -3.68 5.79
CA ALA A 3 -29.26 -3.41 4.38
C ALA A 3 -28.90 -1.93 4.13
N GLU A 4 -29.56 -1.00 4.81
CA GLU A 4 -29.25 0.44 4.75
C GLU A 4 -27.86 0.74 5.33
N GLU A 5 -27.50 0.14 6.47
CA GLU A 5 -26.16 0.26 7.06
C GLU A 5 -25.09 -0.34 6.14
N ALA A 6 -25.38 -1.47 5.49
CA ALA A 6 -24.48 -2.07 4.52
C ALA A 6 -24.30 -1.18 3.27
N SER A 7 -25.39 -0.60 2.75
CA SER A 7 -25.34 0.35 1.63
C SER A 7 -24.53 1.60 1.98
N ALA A 8 -24.75 2.18 3.15
CA ALA A 8 -24.00 3.36 3.61
C ALA A 8 -22.49 3.06 3.75
N SER A 9 -22.16 1.88 4.30
CA SER A 9 -20.76 1.42 4.41
C SER A 9 -20.12 1.22 3.02
N MET A 10 -20.90 0.75 2.04
CA MET A 10 -20.44 0.59 0.66
C MET A 10 -20.20 1.93 -0.04
N GLU A 11 -21.05 2.93 0.18
CA GLU A 11 -20.85 4.28 -0.35
C GLU A 11 -19.59 4.93 0.23
N GLU A 12 -19.36 4.80 1.54
CA GLU A 12 -18.12 5.27 2.18
C GLU A 12 -16.90 4.53 1.64
N MET A 13 -17.01 3.22 1.40
CA MET A 13 -15.94 2.43 0.81
C MET A 13 -15.60 2.89 -0.62
N ALA A 14 -16.61 3.12 -1.46
CA ALA A 14 -16.42 3.64 -2.81
C ALA A 14 -15.75 5.03 -2.81
N ALA A 15 -16.16 5.91 -1.90
CA ALA A 15 -15.53 7.23 -1.74
C ALA A 15 -14.03 7.10 -1.36
N ASN A 16 -13.70 6.20 -0.43
CA ASN A 16 -12.32 5.94 -0.03
C ASN A 16 -11.49 5.31 -1.15
N ILE A 17 -12.06 4.39 -1.92
CA ILE A 17 -11.40 3.77 -3.08
C ILE A 17 -11.08 4.84 -4.13
N LYS A 18 -12.05 5.72 -4.44
CA LYS A 18 -11.85 6.82 -5.38
C LYS A 18 -10.75 7.77 -4.92
N GLN A 19 -10.76 8.16 -3.65
CA GLN A 19 -9.72 9.01 -3.07
C GLN A 19 -8.34 8.33 -3.13
N ASN A 20 -8.26 7.02 -2.88
CA ASN A 20 -7.01 6.26 -3.00
C ASN A 20 -6.51 6.21 -4.46
N ALA A 21 -7.41 6.05 -5.44
CA ALA A 21 -7.05 6.09 -6.85
C ALA A 21 -6.45 7.45 -7.27
N ASP A 22 -7.04 8.55 -6.78
CA ASP A 22 -6.56 9.91 -7.03
C ASP A 22 -5.20 10.16 -6.36
N ASN A 23 -5.05 9.75 -5.09
CA ASN A 23 -3.78 9.82 -4.35
C ASN A 23 -2.68 9.01 -5.04
N ALA A 24 -3.00 7.82 -5.56
CA ALA A 24 -2.07 7.00 -6.33
C ALA A 24 -1.65 7.71 -7.62
N ALA A 25 -2.60 8.24 -8.41
CA ALA A 25 -2.28 8.98 -9.63
C ALA A 25 -1.39 10.22 -9.38
N GLN A 26 -1.67 10.95 -8.29
CA GLN A 26 -0.82 12.08 -7.90
C GLN A 26 0.59 11.62 -7.47
N THR A 27 0.67 10.56 -6.67
CA THR A 27 1.95 9.96 -6.24
C THR A 27 2.77 9.47 -7.42
N GLU A 28 2.14 8.83 -8.42
CA GLU A 28 2.80 8.40 -9.65
C GLU A 28 3.42 9.59 -10.38
N LYS A 29 2.66 10.68 -10.54
CA LYS A 29 3.15 11.91 -11.18
C LYS A 29 4.35 12.50 -10.45
N ILE A 30 4.30 12.55 -9.12
CA ILE A 30 5.41 13.02 -8.29
C ILE A 30 6.63 12.12 -8.49
N ALA A 31 6.47 10.80 -8.40
CA ALA A 31 7.56 9.86 -8.59
C ALA A 31 8.21 9.99 -9.98
N ARG A 32 7.41 10.10 -11.05
CA ARG A 32 7.93 10.35 -12.41
C ARG A 32 8.69 11.66 -12.52
N GLN A 33 8.22 12.72 -11.87
CA GLN A 33 8.92 14.00 -11.85
C GLN A 33 10.23 13.90 -11.05
N SER A 34 10.21 13.27 -9.87
CA SER A 34 11.41 13.06 -9.06
C SER A 34 12.47 12.23 -9.77
N ALA A 35 12.07 11.24 -10.58
CA ALA A 35 13.01 10.49 -11.42
C ALA A 35 13.71 11.39 -12.45
N LYS A 36 12.96 12.29 -13.12
CA LYS A 36 13.54 13.27 -14.06
C LYS A 36 14.47 14.26 -13.37
N ASP A 37 14.07 14.76 -12.20
CA ASP A 37 14.88 15.71 -11.43
C ASP A 37 16.18 15.05 -10.92
N ALA A 38 16.11 13.77 -10.54
CA ALA A 38 17.28 12.97 -10.16
C ALA A 38 18.21 12.69 -11.35
N GLU A 39 17.67 12.44 -12.56
CA GLU A 39 18.46 12.32 -13.79
C GLU A 39 19.20 13.63 -14.11
N ALA A 40 18.49 14.76 -14.09
CA ALA A 40 19.10 16.07 -14.31
C ALA A 40 20.16 16.41 -13.25
N SER A 41 19.94 15.99 -12.00
CA SER A 41 20.92 16.11 -10.92
C SER A 41 22.15 15.24 -11.19
N GLY A 42 21.97 14.02 -11.70
CA GLY A 42 23.06 13.12 -12.09
C GLY A 42 23.92 13.71 -13.20
N GLU A 43 23.30 14.32 -14.22
CA GLU A 43 24.03 15.04 -15.27
C GLU A 43 24.81 16.24 -14.73
N ALA A 44 24.23 17.00 -13.80
CA ALA A 44 24.90 18.14 -13.17
C ALA A 44 26.12 17.70 -12.36
N VAL A 45 26.01 16.60 -11.61
CA VAL A 45 27.13 15.99 -10.88
C VAL A 45 28.20 15.50 -11.84
N SER A 46 27.84 14.86 -12.95
CA SER A 46 28.80 14.45 -13.99
C SER A 46 29.59 15.63 -14.55
N ARG A 47 28.91 16.74 -14.88
CA ARG A 47 29.57 17.98 -15.33
C ARG A 47 30.50 18.55 -14.28
N ALA A 48 30.11 18.49 -12.99
CA ALA A 48 30.94 18.96 -11.89
C ALA A 48 32.22 18.11 -11.73
N VAL A 49 32.12 16.78 -11.89
CA VAL A 49 33.28 15.87 -11.90
C VAL A 49 34.27 16.24 -13.01
N ASP A 50 33.78 16.48 -14.22
CA ASP A 50 34.64 16.84 -15.36
C ASP A 50 35.31 18.21 -15.17
N ALA A 51 34.57 19.18 -14.61
CA ALA A 51 35.13 20.47 -14.24
C ALA A 51 36.24 20.33 -13.19
N MET A 52 36.03 19.51 -12.15
CA MET A 52 37.03 19.27 -11.10
C MET A 52 38.26 18.53 -11.62
N ARG A 53 38.10 17.58 -12.55
CA ARG A 53 39.24 16.94 -13.24
C ARG A 53 40.05 17.96 -14.03
N THR A 54 39.38 18.88 -14.70
CA THR A 54 40.05 19.97 -15.44
C THR A 54 40.81 20.89 -14.49
N ILE A 55 40.22 21.23 -13.34
CA ILE A 55 40.89 22.02 -12.29
C ILE A 55 42.14 21.29 -11.81
N ALA A 56 42.04 20.02 -11.44
CA ALA A 56 43.19 19.22 -10.99
C ALA A 56 44.32 19.19 -12.04
N GLN A 57 43.98 19.04 -13.32
CA GLN A 57 44.95 19.09 -14.42
C GLN A 57 45.64 20.47 -14.53
N LYS A 58 44.88 21.56 -14.46
CA LYS A 58 45.43 22.92 -14.53
C LYS A 58 46.32 23.24 -13.34
N ILE A 59 45.96 22.76 -12.15
CA ILE A 59 46.76 22.92 -10.94
C ILE A 59 48.07 22.12 -11.02
N GLY A 60 48.06 20.94 -11.66
CA GLY A 60 49.30 20.22 -11.98
C GLY A 60 50.28 21.04 -12.83
N ILE A 61 49.77 21.81 -13.80
CA ILE A 61 50.60 22.74 -14.59
C ILE A 61 51.15 23.87 -13.71
N VAL A 62 50.34 24.43 -12.81
CA VAL A 62 50.78 25.48 -11.88
C VAL A 62 51.88 24.95 -10.94
N GLN A 63 51.76 23.71 -10.48
CA GLN A 63 52.78 23.06 -9.65
C GLN A 63 54.11 22.90 -10.40
N GLU A 64 54.07 22.53 -11.68
CA GLU A 64 55.26 22.46 -12.53
C GLU A 64 55.88 23.83 -12.79
N ILE A 65 55.07 24.87 -13.02
CA ILE A 65 55.57 26.25 -13.16
C ILE A 65 56.23 26.72 -11.86
N ALA A 66 55.64 26.43 -10.70
CA ALA A 66 56.23 26.76 -9.40
C ALA A 66 57.58 26.06 -9.21
N ARG A 67 57.68 24.77 -9.56
CA ARG A 67 58.93 24.00 -9.52
C ARG A 67 60.01 24.58 -10.45
N GLN A 68 59.63 24.98 -11.66
CA GLN A 68 60.57 25.64 -12.60
C GLN A 68 61.03 27.00 -12.08
N THR A 69 60.13 27.77 -11.47
CA THR A 69 60.45 29.07 -10.85
C THR A 69 61.41 28.91 -9.68
N ASP A 70 61.19 27.90 -8.83
CA ASP A 70 62.11 27.54 -7.74
C ASP A 70 63.51 27.20 -8.26
N LEU A 71 63.58 26.39 -9.33
CA LEU A 71 64.85 26.01 -9.96
C LEU A 71 65.58 27.23 -10.58
N LEU A 72 64.84 28.14 -11.21
CA LEU A 72 65.39 29.38 -11.75
C LEU A 72 65.90 30.32 -10.64
N ALA A 73 65.14 30.43 -9.55
CA ALA A 73 65.52 31.23 -8.38
C ALA A 73 66.78 30.66 -7.69
N LEU A 74 66.89 29.33 -7.60
CA LEU A 74 68.10 28.66 -7.11
C LEU A 74 69.32 28.98 -7.99
N ASN A 75 69.18 28.89 -9.31
CA ASN A 75 70.27 29.25 -10.24
C ASN A 75 70.66 30.72 -10.10
N ALA A 76 69.69 31.62 -9.95
CA ALA A 76 69.95 33.05 -9.74
C ALA A 76 70.66 33.31 -8.40
N ALA A 77 70.32 32.60 -7.34
CA ALA A 77 71.00 32.69 -6.05
C ALA A 77 72.47 32.21 -6.13
N VAL A 78 72.74 31.15 -6.90
CA VAL A 78 74.10 30.65 -7.14
C VAL A 78 74.93 31.68 -7.93
N GLU A 79 74.37 32.27 -9.00
CA GLU A 79 75.09 33.27 -9.79
C GLU A 79 75.31 34.56 -9.01
N ALA A 80 74.35 34.97 -8.16
CA ALA A 80 74.51 36.09 -7.25
C ALA A 80 75.63 35.86 -6.22
N ALA A 81 75.74 34.64 -5.68
CA ALA A 81 76.86 34.27 -4.80
C ALA A 81 78.21 34.32 -5.55
N ARG A 82 78.22 33.92 -6.82
CA ARG A 82 79.41 33.95 -7.69
C ARG A 82 79.88 35.37 -8.03
N ALA A 83 78.96 36.32 -8.15
CA ALA A 83 79.23 37.74 -8.38
C ALA A 83 79.74 38.50 -7.13
N GLY A 84 79.80 37.86 -5.96
CA GLY A 84 80.33 38.43 -4.73
C GLY A 84 79.56 39.68 -4.27
N GLU A 85 80.28 40.76 -3.97
CA GLU A 85 79.69 42.02 -3.47
C GLU A 85 78.65 42.64 -4.44
N HIS A 86 78.84 42.47 -5.75
CA HIS A 86 77.92 43.01 -6.76
C HIS A 86 76.60 42.23 -6.87
N GLY A 87 76.56 40.99 -6.35
CA GLY A 87 75.39 40.11 -6.39
C GLY A 87 74.44 40.24 -5.19
N LYS A 88 74.80 40.99 -4.15
CA LYS A 88 74.03 41.04 -2.88
C LYS A 88 72.56 41.41 -3.05
N GLY A 89 72.25 42.39 -3.91
CA GLY A 89 70.85 42.78 -4.21
C GLY A 89 70.08 41.68 -4.96
N PHE A 90 70.74 41.03 -5.92
CA PHE A 90 70.15 39.92 -6.67
C PHE A 90 69.92 38.67 -5.81
N ALA A 91 70.79 38.40 -4.83
CA ALA A 91 70.63 37.28 -3.90
C ALA A 91 69.34 37.41 -3.05
N VAL A 92 69.01 38.63 -2.61
CA VAL A 92 67.77 38.88 -1.84
C VAL A 92 66.54 38.65 -2.70
N VAL A 93 66.53 39.16 -3.94
CA VAL A 93 65.43 38.94 -4.89
C VAL A 93 65.26 37.45 -5.20
N ALA A 94 66.36 36.72 -5.45
CA ALA A 94 66.32 35.29 -5.71
C ALA A 94 65.74 34.51 -4.53
N SER A 95 66.09 34.87 -3.28
CA SER A 95 65.52 34.26 -2.08
C SER A 95 64.01 34.52 -1.95
N GLU A 96 63.54 35.73 -2.27
CA GLU A 96 62.11 36.06 -2.18
C GLU A 96 61.30 35.35 -3.27
N VAL A 97 61.83 35.28 -4.50
CA VAL A 97 61.21 34.51 -5.61
C VAL A 97 61.14 33.03 -5.26
N ARG A 98 62.20 32.47 -4.66
CA ARG A 98 62.21 31.07 -4.21
C ARG A 98 61.13 30.80 -3.16
N LYS A 99 61.04 31.66 -2.14
CA LYS A 99 60.02 31.55 -1.09
C LYS A 99 58.59 31.67 -1.65
N LEU A 100 58.38 32.52 -2.65
CA LEU A 100 57.10 32.63 -3.35
C LEU A 100 56.78 31.34 -4.14
N ALA A 101 57.77 30.76 -4.82
CA ALA A 101 57.62 29.50 -5.55
C ALA A 101 57.27 28.32 -4.62
N GLU A 102 57.98 28.17 -3.50
CA GLU A 102 57.68 27.15 -2.47
C GLU A 102 56.24 27.30 -1.93
N ARG A 103 55.81 28.55 -1.66
CA ARG A 103 54.45 28.84 -1.20
C ARG A 103 53.40 28.52 -2.27
N SER A 104 53.65 28.85 -3.54
CA SER A 104 52.78 28.49 -4.67
C SER A 104 52.66 26.98 -4.84
N GLN A 105 53.75 26.24 -4.64
CA GLN A 105 53.75 24.78 -4.73
C GLN A 105 52.91 24.13 -3.62
N SER A 106 53.01 24.62 -2.38
CA SER A 106 52.17 24.16 -1.26
C SER A 106 50.69 24.39 -1.54
N ALA A 107 50.33 25.60 -1.97
CA ALA A 107 48.94 25.94 -2.29
C ALA A 107 48.38 25.10 -3.45
N ALA A 108 49.20 24.87 -4.49
CA ALA A 108 48.81 24.00 -5.60
C ALA A 108 48.58 22.54 -5.14
N ALA A 109 49.42 22.01 -4.24
CA ALA A 109 49.26 20.67 -3.69
C ALA A 109 47.96 20.53 -2.87
N GLU A 110 47.63 21.53 -2.04
CA GLU A 110 46.37 21.57 -1.28
C GLU A 110 45.14 21.58 -2.20
N ILE A 111 45.13 22.44 -3.22
CA ILE A 111 44.03 22.51 -4.19
C ILE A 111 43.91 21.19 -4.97
N SER A 112 45.03 20.57 -5.35
CA SER A 112 45.03 19.28 -6.04
C SER A 112 44.43 18.17 -5.17
N SER A 113 44.78 18.12 -3.88
CA SER A 113 44.21 17.17 -2.93
C SER A 113 42.70 17.38 -2.78
N MET A 114 42.27 18.62 -2.52
CA MET A 114 40.86 18.97 -2.38
C MET A 114 40.04 18.66 -3.64
N SER A 115 40.61 18.92 -4.82
CA SER A 115 39.96 18.59 -6.10
C SER A 115 39.79 17.08 -6.25
N GLY A 116 40.81 16.29 -5.86
CA GLY A 116 40.74 14.83 -5.87
C GLY A 116 39.66 14.27 -4.94
N ASP A 117 39.56 14.79 -3.72
CA ASP A 117 38.52 14.36 -2.77
C ASP A 117 37.12 14.78 -3.22
N THR A 118 36.99 15.97 -3.83
CA THR A 118 35.73 16.43 -4.41
C THR A 118 35.27 15.56 -5.57
N VAL A 119 36.21 15.13 -6.44
CA VAL A 119 35.90 14.17 -7.53
C VAL A 119 35.37 12.86 -6.98
N LYS A 120 36.02 12.28 -5.95
CA LYS A 120 35.55 11.03 -5.33
C LYS A 120 34.14 11.18 -4.76
N ALA A 121 33.89 12.21 -3.97
CA ALA A 121 32.59 12.46 -3.37
C ALA A 121 31.48 12.67 -4.42
N ALA A 122 31.79 13.37 -5.51
CA ALA A 122 30.86 13.58 -6.62
C ALA A 122 30.61 12.29 -7.42
N GLN A 123 31.61 11.43 -7.60
CA GLN A 123 31.42 10.11 -8.21
C GLN A 123 30.52 9.22 -7.36
N ASP A 124 30.74 9.17 -6.04
CA ASP A 124 29.88 8.41 -5.12
C ASP A 124 28.42 8.91 -5.17
N ALA A 125 28.23 10.23 -5.21
CA ALA A 125 26.89 10.82 -5.37
C ALA A 125 26.25 10.45 -6.73
N GLY A 126 27.03 10.44 -7.81
CA GLY A 126 26.59 10.00 -9.13
C GLY A 126 26.14 8.53 -9.15
N ASP A 127 26.91 7.65 -8.52
CA ASP A 127 26.58 6.22 -8.39
C ASP A 127 25.30 6.00 -7.58
N MET A 128 25.12 6.78 -6.49
CA MET A 128 23.88 6.74 -5.71
C MET A 128 22.67 7.19 -6.54
N LEU A 129 22.79 8.28 -7.31
CA LEU A 129 21.73 8.74 -8.21
C LEU A 129 21.44 7.70 -9.31
N GLY A 130 22.47 7.02 -9.83
CA GLY A 130 22.32 5.96 -10.81
C GLY A 130 21.52 4.75 -10.32
N ARG A 131 21.53 4.47 -9.01
CA ARG A 131 20.69 3.44 -8.37
C ARG A 131 19.31 3.98 -7.98
N LEU A 132 19.24 5.22 -7.52
CA LEU A 132 18.01 5.86 -7.04
C LEU A 132 16.98 6.05 -8.17
N VAL A 133 17.41 6.44 -9.37
CA VAL A 133 16.51 6.68 -10.52
C VAL A 133 15.69 5.43 -10.88
N PRO A 134 16.29 4.24 -11.07
CA PRO A 134 15.54 2.99 -11.26
C PRO A 134 14.53 2.70 -10.13
N ASP A 135 14.92 2.91 -8.86
CA ASP A 135 14.05 2.64 -7.71
C ASP A 135 12.82 3.57 -7.68
N ILE A 136 13.00 4.85 -8.03
CA ILE A 136 11.89 5.81 -8.15
C ILE A 136 10.98 5.42 -9.31
N ARG A 137 11.53 4.98 -10.45
CA ARG A 137 10.72 4.51 -11.60
C ARG A 137 9.90 3.28 -11.24
N LYS A 138 10.50 2.31 -10.55
CA LYS A 138 9.78 1.14 -10.02
C LYS A 138 8.68 1.53 -9.03
N THR A 139 8.93 2.53 -8.18
CA THR A 139 7.91 3.08 -7.29
C THR A 139 6.74 3.67 -8.08
N ALA A 140 7.01 4.41 -9.17
CA ALA A 140 5.97 4.94 -10.04
C ALA A 140 5.14 3.83 -10.71
N GLU A 141 5.78 2.75 -11.16
CA GLU A 141 5.10 1.57 -11.74
C GLU A 141 4.15 0.91 -10.72
N LEU A 142 4.65 0.60 -9.52
CA LEU A 142 3.85 0.01 -8.44
C LEU A 142 2.65 0.89 -8.07
N VAL A 143 2.83 2.21 -8.05
CA VAL A 143 1.74 3.13 -7.75
C VAL A 143 0.73 3.19 -8.90
N SER A 144 1.17 3.04 -10.14
CA SER A 144 0.29 2.91 -11.30
C SER A 144 -0.58 1.65 -11.21
N GLU A 145 0.03 0.53 -10.79
CA GLU A 145 -0.71 -0.72 -10.51
C GLU A 145 -1.74 -0.54 -9.39
N ILE A 146 -1.41 0.21 -8.32
CA ILE A 146 -2.36 0.55 -7.26
C ILE A 146 -3.53 1.36 -7.83
N SER A 147 -3.27 2.36 -8.67
CA SER A 147 -4.35 3.17 -9.28
C SER A 147 -5.27 2.31 -10.16
N ALA A 148 -4.71 1.36 -10.92
CA ALA A 148 -5.48 0.41 -11.71
C ALA A 148 -6.33 -0.51 -10.83
N ALA A 149 -5.74 -1.09 -9.77
CA ALA A 149 -6.45 -1.93 -8.80
C ALA A 149 -7.57 -1.15 -8.08
N CYS A 150 -7.35 0.11 -7.73
CA CYS A 150 -8.41 0.94 -7.14
C CYS A 150 -9.58 1.18 -8.11
N ARG A 151 -9.33 1.35 -9.42
CA ARG A 151 -10.43 1.44 -10.40
C ARG A 151 -11.23 0.15 -10.51
N GLU A 152 -10.56 -1.00 -10.44
CA GLU A 152 -11.23 -2.30 -10.43
C GLU A 152 -12.04 -2.50 -9.14
N GLN A 153 -11.49 -2.09 -7.99
CA GLN A 153 -12.23 -2.08 -6.72
C GLN A 153 -13.44 -1.15 -6.74
N ASP A 154 -13.37 0.00 -7.40
CA ASP A 154 -14.50 0.94 -7.54
C ASP A 154 -15.66 0.29 -8.30
N ILE A 155 -15.34 -0.40 -9.40
CA ILE A 155 -16.32 -1.19 -10.18
C ILE A 155 -16.90 -2.32 -9.32
N GLY A 156 -16.06 -3.06 -8.60
CA GLY A 156 -16.51 -4.13 -7.69
C GLY A 156 -17.39 -3.61 -6.55
N ALA A 157 -17.07 -2.44 -5.99
CA ALA A 157 -17.87 -1.80 -4.96
C ALA A 157 -19.25 -1.39 -5.47
N ALA A 158 -19.33 -0.84 -6.69
CA ALA A 158 -20.60 -0.52 -7.34
C ALA A 158 -21.48 -1.77 -7.53
N GLN A 159 -20.90 -2.88 -7.99
CA GLN A 159 -21.61 -4.16 -8.16
C GLN A 159 -22.12 -4.73 -6.83
N ILE A 160 -21.32 -4.67 -5.77
CA ILE A 160 -21.73 -5.11 -4.43
C ILE A 160 -22.90 -4.23 -3.93
N ASN A 161 -22.84 -2.92 -4.15
CA ASN A 161 -23.91 -2.01 -3.75
C ASN A 161 -25.23 -2.33 -4.46
N GLU A 162 -25.19 -2.63 -5.77
CA GLU A 162 -26.36 -3.08 -6.52
C GLU A 162 -26.93 -4.40 -5.97
N ALA A 163 -26.06 -5.37 -5.65
CA ALA A 163 -26.48 -6.64 -5.04
C ALA A 163 -27.15 -6.44 -3.67
N ILE A 164 -26.67 -5.50 -2.84
CA ILE A 164 -27.30 -5.15 -1.56
C ILE A 164 -28.70 -4.57 -1.77
N GLN A 165 -28.88 -3.68 -2.75
CA GLN A 165 -30.19 -3.12 -3.07
C GLN A 165 -31.17 -4.20 -3.56
N GLN A 166 -30.69 -5.18 -4.34
CA GLN A 166 -31.50 -6.33 -4.75
C GLN A 166 -31.87 -7.22 -3.56
N LEU A 167 -30.93 -7.49 -2.64
CA LEU A 167 -31.19 -8.24 -1.42
C LEU A 167 -32.20 -7.54 -0.51
N ASP A 168 -32.15 -6.21 -0.40
CA ASP A 168 -33.13 -5.45 0.36
C ASP A 168 -34.53 -5.61 -0.24
N LYS A 169 -34.66 -5.53 -1.56
CA LYS A 169 -35.93 -5.77 -2.25
C LYS A 169 -36.51 -7.17 -2.00
N VAL A 170 -35.67 -8.21 -2.08
CA VAL A 170 -36.09 -9.59 -1.77
C VAL A 170 -36.48 -9.73 -0.30
N THR A 171 -35.75 -9.08 0.60
CA THR A 171 -36.06 -9.08 2.04
C THR A 171 -37.43 -8.45 2.32
N GLN A 172 -37.72 -7.30 1.70
CA GLN A 172 -39.02 -6.64 1.79
C GLN A 172 -40.15 -7.52 1.22
N GLN A 173 -39.91 -8.18 0.08
CA GLN A 173 -40.87 -9.13 -0.50
C GLN A 173 -41.15 -10.32 0.42
N ASN A 174 -40.11 -10.91 1.03
CA ASN A 174 -40.25 -12.01 1.97
C ASN A 174 -41.00 -11.59 3.24
N ALA A 175 -40.77 -10.38 3.73
CA ALA A 175 -41.52 -9.82 4.86
C ALA A 175 -43.01 -9.69 4.51
N GLY A 176 -43.35 -9.08 3.36
CA GLY A 176 -44.75 -8.96 2.92
C GLY A 176 -45.42 -10.31 2.66
N ALA A 177 -44.70 -11.27 2.06
CA ALA A 177 -45.20 -12.63 1.87
C ALA A 177 -45.45 -13.34 3.22
N SER A 178 -44.61 -13.11 4.22
CA SER A 178 -44.78 -13.66 5.58
C SER A 178 -45.97 -13.04 6.30
N GLU A 179 -46.19 -11.73 6.15
CA GLU A 179 -47.39 -11.06 6.66
C GLU A 179 -48.66 -11.61 6.02
N GLN A 180 -48.67 -11.77 4.69
CA GLN A 180 -49.80 -12.33 3.97
C GLN A 180 -50.07 -13.79 4.39
N MET A 181 -49.02 -14.60 4.56
CA MET A 181 -49.11 -15.98 5.05
C MET A 181 -49.70 -16.03 6.47
N SER A 182 -49.29 -15.12 7.36
CA SER A 182 -49.83 -15.02 8.72
C SER A 182 -51.32 -14.70 8.70
N ALA A 183 -51.73 -13.71 7.89
CA ALA A 183 -53.14 -13.34 7.75
C ALA A 183 -54.00 -14.49 7.18
N THR A 184 -53.51 -15.20 6.16
CA THR A 184 -54.20 -16.39 5.62
C THR A 184 -54.28 -17.50 6.67
N SER A 185 -53.25 -17.69 7.48
CA SER A 185 -53.26 -18.69 8.55
C SER A 185 -54.27 -18.36 9.65
N GLU A 186 -54.42 -17.08 10.02
CA GLU A 186 -55.45 -16.60 10.94
C GLU A 186 -56.86 -16.79 10.36
N GLU A 187 -57.07 -16.49 9.09
CA GLU A 187 -58.36 -16.67 8.42
C GLU A 187 -58.75 -18.16 8.32
N LEU A 188 -57.81 -19.03 7.96
CA LEU A 188 -58.02 -20.48 7.96
C LEU A 188 -58.32 -21.03 9.36
N ALA A 189 -57.66 -20.51 10.41
CA ALA A 189 -57.95 -20.88 11.78
C ALA A 189 -59.38 -20.47 12.19
N SER A 190 -59.81 -19.26 11.84
CA SER A 190 -61.19 -18.79 12.06
C SER A 190 -62.23 -19.67 11.36
N GLN A 191 -61.99 -20.03 10.09
CA GLN A 191 -62.89 -20.93 9.34
C GLN A 191 -62.95 -22.34 9.96
N ALA A 192 -61.83 -22.84 10.48
CA ALA A 192 -61.79 -24.12 11.18
C ALA A 192 -62.58 -24.09 12.50
N GLU A 193 -62.51 -23.00 13.27
CA GLU A 193 -63.32 -22.81 14.49
C GLU A 193 -64.82 -22.73 14.18
N GLU A 194 -65.22 -22.03 13.10
CA GLU A 194 -66.61 -21.97 12.64
C GLU A 194 -67.14 -23.36 12.23
N LEU A 195 -66.34 -24.12 11.48
CA LEU A 195 -66.68 -25.50 11.10
C LEU A 195 -66.81 -26.41 12.34
N GLN A 196 -65.89 -26.30 13.29
CA GLN A 196 -65.94 -27.07 14.54
C GLN A 196 -67.21 -26.73 15.35
N THR A 197 -67.57 -25.45 15.42
CA THR A 197 -68.79 -24.98 16.08
C THR A 197 -70.05 -25.51 15.38
N SER A 198 -70.05 -25.51 14.05
CA SER A 198 -71.17 -26.01 13.24
C SER A 198 -71.38 -27.52 13.41
N ILE A 199 -70.28 -28.30 13.48
CA ILE A 199 -70.34 -29.75 13.71
C ILE A 199 -70.73 -30.08 15.15
N ALA A 200 -70.39 -29.24 16.14
CA ALA A 200 -70.73 -29.46 17.56
C ALA A 200 -72.24 -29.52 17.84
N PHE A 201 -73.08 -28.95 16.96
CA PHE A 201 -74.54 -29.09 17.02
C PHE A 201 -75.00 -30.53 16.74
N PHE A 202 -74.30 -31.23 15.85
CA PHE A 202 -74.64 -32.60 15.47
C PHE A 202 -74.14 -33.59 16.53
N LYS A 203 -75.03 -33.96 17.46
CA LYS A 203 -74.82 -35.12 18.33
C LYS A 203 -74.98 -36.40 17.52
N VAL A 204 -73.87 -37.00 17.14
CA VAL A 204 -73.85 -38.38 16.66
C VAL A 204 -73.95 -39.28 17.90
N ASP A 205 -75.00 -40.10 17.96
CA ASP A 205 -75.07 -41.23 18.89
C ASP A 205 -73.90 -42.16 18.54
N THR A 206 -72.78 -41.96 19.22
CA THR A 206 -71.88 -43.09 19.48
C THR A 206 -72.60 -43.93 20.54
N ALA A 207 -73.61 -44.68 20.09
CA ALA A 207 -74.22 -45.73 20.87
C ALA A 207 -73.13 -46.75 21.16
N GLY A 208 -72.44 -46.58 22.30
CA GLY A 208 -71.56 -47.61 22.84
C GLY A 208 -70.21 -47.17 23.41
N SER A 209 -70.10 -46.03 24.12
CA SER A 209 -69.26 -46.05 25.32
C SER A 209 -69.64 -44.93 26.29
N ALA A 210 -70.28 -45.34 27.36
CA ALA A 210 -70.71 -44.51 28.46
C ALA A 210 -69.53 -43.98 29.28
N ARG A 211 -69.64 -42.70 29.67
CA ARG A 211 -69.54 -42.14 31.05
C ARG A 211 -68.99 -40.72 30.94
N SER A 212 -69.85 -39.71 31.00
CA SER A 212 -70.29 -39.07 32.24
C SER A 212 -69.12 -38.73 33.17
N GLY A 213 -68.79 -37.44 33.16
CA GLY A 213 -67.84 -36.81 34.05
C GLY A 213 -68.02 -35.30 33.95
N ALA A 214 -69.21 -34.83 34.35
CA ALA A 214 -69.44 -33.42 34.57
C ALA A 214 -68.43 -32.88 35.59
N ASN A 215 -67.65 -31.87 35.20
CA ASN A 215 -67.21 -30.89 36.18
C ASN A 215 -67.04 -29.51 35.53
N LYS A 216 -67.89 -28.59 35.98
CA LYS A 216 -67.84 -27.15 35.67
C LYS A 216 -67.09 -26.45 36.80
N ALA A 217 -66.21 -25.52 36.41
CA ALA A 217 -65.65 -24.39 37.19
C ALA A 217 -64.62 -24.75 38.28
N GLN A 218 -63.47 -24.06 38.45
CA GLN A 218 -63.17 -22.63 38.35
C GLN A 218 -61.66 -22.34 38.11
N PRO A 219 -61.26 -21.08 37.86
CA PRO A 219 -59.96 -20.68 37.31
C PRO A 219 -58.90 -20.40 38.39
N LYS A 220 -57.62 -20.53 38.03
CA LYS A 220 -56.51 -19.87 38.76
C LYS A 220 -55.50 -19.27 37.80
N ALA A 221 -55.48 -17.95 37.82
CA ALA A 221 -54.38 -17.11 37.40
C ALA A 221 -53.12 -17.39 38.23
N SER A 222 -51.98 -17.51 37.57
CA SER A 222 -50.60 -17.15 37.97
C SER A 222 -49.66 -17.83 36.97
N ALA A 223 -48.62 -17.22 36.42
CA ALA A 223 -47.84 -16.11 36.91
C ALA A 223 -47.28 -15.27 35.75
N LYS A 224 -47.16 -13.98 36.04
CA LYS A 224 -46.48 -12.96 35.24
C LYS A 224 -45.04 -13.41 34.90
N VAL A 225 -44.73 -13.52 33.62
CA VAL A 225 -43.33 -13.46 33.16
C VAL A 225 -42.92 -11.99 33.20
N LYS A 226 -42.13 -11.63 34.21
CA LYS A 226 -41.47 -10.32 34.30
C LYS A 226 -40.37 -10.23 33.24
N ALA A 227 -40.26 -9.03 32.68
CA ALA A 227 -39.25 -8.54 31.75
C ALA A 227 -37.79 -8.84 32.17
N PRO A 228 -36.83 -8.83 31.21
CA PRO A 228 -35.43 -9.10 31.49
C PRO A 228 -34.76 -7.88 32.09
N ALA A 229 -33.93 -8.08 33.11
CA ALA A 229 -33.03 -7.06 33.61
C ALA A 229 -31.66 -7.65 33.97
N ALA A 230 -30.64 -6.92 33.49
CA ALA A 230 -29.30 -6.81 34.03
C ALA A 230 -28.31 -7.96 33.75
N VAL A 231 -27.55 -7.71 32.68
CA VAL A 231 -26.12 -7.97 32.51
C VAL A 231 -25.38 -7.94 33.86
N ARG A 232 -24.78 -9.06 34.25
CA ARG A 232 -23.72 -9.10 35.26
C ARG A 232 -22.40 -9.48 34.61
N LYS A 233 -21.43 -8.57 34.75
CA LYS A 233 -20.01 -8.71 34.45
C LYS A 233 -19.45 -10.03 34.98
N ALA A 234 -18.74 -10.76 34.13
CA ALA A 234 -17.77 -11.77 34.54
C ALA A 234 -16.35 -11.19 34.34
N ALA A 235 -15.54 -11.27 35.41
CA ALA A 235 -14.11 -10.98 35.37
C ALA A 235 -13.34 -12.14 34.71
N PRO A 236 -12.19 -11.89 34.06
CA PRO A 236 -11.50 -12.88 33.23
C PRO A 236 -10.62 -13.82 34.06
N GLN A 237 -10.74 -15.13 33.81
CA GLN A 237 -9.76 -16.12 34.25
C GLN A 237 -8.76 -16.41 33.13
N ALA A 238 -7.49 -16.40 33.52
CA ALA A 238 -6.32 -16.62 32.68
C ALA A 238 -6.25 -18.06 32.15
N HIS A 239 -6.13 -18.21 30.82
CA HIS A 239 -5.65 -19.44 30.21
C HIS A 239 -4.23 -19.24 29.69
N ARG A 240 -3.33 -20.05 30.26
CA ARG A 240 -1.92 -20.20 29.88
C ARG A 240 -1.81 -20.71 28.45
N GLY A 241 -0.86 -20.13 27.72
CA GLY A 241 -0.64 -20.31 26.30
C GLY A 241 -0.27 -21.73 25.88
N ARG A 242 -0.74 -22.09 24.68
CA ARG A 242 -0.22 -23.18 23.87
C ARG A 242 0.21 -22.56 22.54
N ALA A 243 1.52 -22.51 22.32
CA ALA A 243 2.13 -21.95 21.12
C ALA A 243 1.63 -22.70 19.87
N GLN A 244 1.03 -21.96 18.94
CA GLN A 244 0.70 -22.45 17.60
C GLN A 244 1.89 -22.11 16.69
N THR A 245 2.58 -23.14 16.21
CA THR A 245 3.69 -23.02 15.26
C THR A 245 3.17 -22.79 13.84
N ILE A 246 3.91 -22.00 13.07
CA ILE A 246 3.65 -21.59 11.67
C ILE A 246 3.39 -22.80 10.73
N SER A 247 3.89 -23.99 11.09
CA SER A 247 3.64 -25.26 10.40
C SER A 247 2.17 -25.68 10.35
N ALA A 248 1.36 -25.36 11.38
CA ALA A 248 -0.06 -25.71 11.42
C ALA A 248 -0.92 -24.79 10.52
N GLN A 249 -0.43 -23.59 10.22
CA GLN A 249 -1.11 -22.63 9.34
C GLN A 249 -0.87 -22.96 7.86
N GLN A 250 0.26 -23.59 7.55
CA GLN A 250 0.63 -23.98 6.18
C GLN A 250 -0.11 -25.25 5.68
N GLN A 251 -0.61 -26.10 6.58
CA GLN A 251 -1.43 -27.26 6.22
C GLN A 251 -2.89 -26.90 5.89
N ARG A 252 -3.37 -25.73 6.33
CA ARG A 252 -4.72 -25.22 6.00
C ARG A 252 -4.81 -24.53 4.64
N LEU A 253 -3.68 -24.33 3.95
CA LEU A 253 -3.59 -23.64 2.65
C LEU A 253 -3.55 -24.59 1.44
N LYS A 254 -3.68 -25.91 1.62
CA LYS A 254 -3.89 -26.83 0.49
C LYS A 254 -5.38 -26.99 0.22
N GLY A 255 -5.93 -26.01 -0.51
CA GLY A 255 -7.22 -26.12 -1.18
C GLY A 255 -7.22 -27.22 -2.24
N PHE A 256 -8.43 -27.64 -2.63
CA PHE A 256 -8.69 -28.61 -3.69
C PHE A 256 -7.91 -28.25 -4.97
N ALA A 257 -7.06 -29.16 -5.44
CA ALA A 257 -6.50 -29.09 -6.77
C ALA A 257 -7.54 -29.63 -7.76
N LEU A 258 -8.17 -28.74 -8.53
CA LEU A 258 -8.92 -29.11 -9.74
C LEU A 258 -7.89 -29.40 -10.83
N ASP A 259 -7.82 -30.66 -11.24
CA ASP A 259 -7.00 -31.12 -12.36
C ASP A 259 -7.65 -30.69 -13.69
N MET A 260 -7.02 -29.72 -14.37
CA MET A 260 -7.47 -29.21 -15.67
C MET A 260 -6.92 -30.02 -16.86
N SER A 261 -6.33 -31.21 -16.64
CA SER A 261 -5.83 -32.06 -17.73
C SER A 261 -6.90 -32.94 -18.40
N MET A 262 -8.14 -32.91 -17.90
CA MET A 262 -9.27 -33.74 -18.37
C MET A 262 -10.36 -32.93 -19.08
N GLY A 263 -9.99 -31.89 -19.83
CA GLY A 263 -10.90 -31.10 -20.68
C GLY A 263 -10.62 -31.31 -22.16
N GLY A 264 -11.06 -32.44 -22.72
CA GLY A 264 -11.13 -32.65 -24.17
C GLY A 264 -12.48 -32.15 -24.72
N PRO A 265 -12.57 -31.87 -26.04
CA PRO A 265 -13.82 -31.41 -26.66
C PRO A 265 -14.93 -32.42 -26.41
N ASP A 266 -16.06 -31.95 -25.87
CA ASP A 266 -17.23 -32.77 -25.62
C ASP A 266 -18.28 -32.55 -26.72
N ALA A 267 -19.28 -33.44 -26.79
CA ALA A 267 -20.30 -33.42 -27.84
C ALA A 267 -21.20 -32.16 -27.79
N SER A 268 -21.05 -31.31 -26.77
CA SER A 268 -21.77 -30.04 -26.63
C SER A 268 -21.06 -28.89 -27.35
N ASP A 269 -19.77 -29.05 -27.71
CA ASP A 269 -19.00 -28.05 -28.45
C ASP A 269 -19.45 -27.93 -29.92
N ASP A 270 -20.02 -28.98 -30.50
CA ASP A 270 -20.49 -28.98 -31.90
C ASP A 270 -21.79 -28.19 -32.10
N ASP A 271 -22.66 -28.13 -31.09
CA ASP A 271 -23.92 -27.36 -31.11
C ASP A 271 -23.68 -25.83 -31.06
N PHE A 272 -22.49 -25.38 -30.66
CA PHE A 272 -22.17 -23.95 -30.58
C PHE A 272 -21.79 -23.35 -31.95
N ARG A 273 -21.43 -24.17 -32.96
CA ARG A 273 -20.96 -23.67 -34.27
C ARG A 273 -22.05 -23.37 -35.30
N GLU A 274 -23.29 -23.80 -35.09
CA GLU A 274 -24.38 -23.54 -36.05
C GLU A 274 -25.18 -22.25 -35.78
N SER A 275 -24.78 -21.42 -34.81
CA SER A 275 -25.49 -20.18 -34.46
C SER A 275 -24.67 -18.88 -34.58
N ALA A 276 -23.69 -18.85 -35.49
CA ALA A 276 -22.96 -17.64 -35.88
C ALA A 276 -23.08 -17.31 -37.37
#